data_AF-A0A2V7V8N9-F1
#
_entry.id   AF-A0A2V7V8N9-F1
#
_cell.length_a   1.000
_cell.length_b   1.000
_cell.length_c   1.000
_cell.angle_alpha   90.00
_cell.angle_beta   90.00
_cell.angle_gamma   90.00
#
_symmetry.space_group_name_H-M   'P 1'
#
loop_
_entity.id
_entity.type
_entity.pdbx_description
1 polymer ?
#
loop_
_entity_poly.entity_id
_entity_poly.type
_entity_poly.pdbx_seq_one_letter_code
_entity_poly.pdbx_strand_id
1 'polypeptide(L)'
;MADRTLAVAVSSAGVRSKRGAAGLLLAALLAKATVLAQLHAHPLLQPEGGLDSDVYVRLARQAAGGDWLLGHEAYFVSPFYVYFLAAVFVLTGSSLLAAKTVQIVLGTAAVGLVLATTDAWYGRRAAWIAGALAAATGVFTFNEVLLLQSAVDPFLTALALYLLARALGASGHEPAQRPGLGGGGRPPPRPRPTLADERAARGGPWRRPRPRPRAGRAPQPRGGRRMDPRLLPRRAEFLRRQQLRGRRDLPQRAGHRPRHRRPGP
;
A
#
# COMPACT_ATOMS: atom_id res chain seq x y z
N MET A 1 4.03 -4.89 54.08
CA MET A 1 3.13 -3.86 53.51
C MET A 1 3.65 -3.25 52.20
N ALA A 2 4.95 -3.26 51.88
CA ALA A 2 5.51 -2.69 50.64
C ALA A 2 5.15 -3.43 49.33
N ASP A 3 4.72 -4.69 49.42
CA ASP A 3 4.49 -5.55 48.25
C ASP A 3 3.14 -5.28 47.55
N ARG A 4 2.13 -4.84 48.32
CA ARG A 4 0.80 -4.50 47.77
C ARG A 4 0.80 -3.18 46.99
N THR A 5 1.64 -2.21 47.36
CA THR A 5 1.75 -0.91 46.68
C THR A 5 2.41 -1.04 45.31
N LEU A 6 3.42 -1.90 45.16
CA LEU A 6 4.06 -2.18 43.88
C LEU A 6 3.14 -2.94 42.92
N ALA A 7 2.37 -3.92 43.42
CA ALA A 7 1.40 -4.65 42.61
C ALA A 7 0.25 -3.76 42.11
N VAL A 8 -0.26 -2.85 42.95
CA VAL A 8 -1.30 -1.87 42.54
C VAL A 8 -0.75 -0.83 41.56
N ALA A 9 0.49 -0.38 41.74
CA ALA A 9 1.14 0.56 40.82
C ALA A 9 1.36 -0.05 39.42
N VAL A 10 1.86 -1.29 39.35
CA VAL A 10 2.08 -2.01 38.08
C VAL A 10 0.76 -2.35 37.39
N SER A 11 -0.27 -2.77 38.14
CA SER A 11 -1.62 -3.03 37.61
C SER A 11 -2.27 -1.75 37.06
N SER A 12 -2.17 -0.63 37.77
CA SER A 12 -2.72 0.65 37.33
C SER A 12 -1.96 1.28 36.15
N ALA A 13 -0.65 1.02 36.01
CA ALA A 13 0.17 1.45 34.87
C ALA A 13 -0.17 0.68 33.59
N GLY A 14 -0.37 -0.64 33.71
CA GLY A 14 -0.82 -1.49 32.60
C GLY A 14 -2.22 -1.11 32.10
N VAL A 15 -3.15 -0.82 33.01
CA VAL A 15 -4.51 -0.38 32.67
C VAL A 15 -4.52 1.03 32.06
N ARG A 16 -3.73 1.99 32.59
CA ARG A 16 -3.59 3.33 31.99
C ARG A 16 -3.01 3.28 30.58
N SER A 17 -2.01 2.43 30.35
CA SER A 17 -1.41 2.26 29.03
C SER A 17 -2.40 1.70 28.00
N LYS A 18 -3.23 0.73 28.40
CA LYS A 18 -4.29 0.18 27.53
C LYS A 18 -5.38 1.20 27.22
N ARG A 19 -5.83 1.96 28.23
CA ARG A 19 -6.81 3.05 28.05
C ARG A 19 -6.28 4.14 27.12
N GLY A 20 -5.00 4.50 27.27
CA GLY A 20 -4.36 5.43 26.35
C GLY A 20 -4.35 4.91 24.92
N ALA A 21 -3.84 3.70 24.70
CA ALA A 21 -3.77 3.12 23.35
C ALA A 21 -5.17 3.03 22.72
N ALA A 22 -6.18 2.60 23.48
CA ALA A 22 -7.56 2.59 23.04
C ALA A 22 -8.06 4.01 22.68
N GLY A 23 -7.72 5.02 23.48
CA GLY A 23 -8.04 6.42 23.19
C GLY A 23 -7.42 6.92 21.88
N LEU A 24 -6.16 6.58 21.62
CA LEU A 24 -5.49 6.95 20.36
C LEU A 24 -6.12 6.24 19.15
N LEU A 25 -6.43 4.95 19.26
CA LEU A 25 -7.09 4.22 18.18
C LEU A 25 -8.51 4.72 17.94
N LEU A 26 -9.25 5.04 18.99
CA LEU A 26 -10.57 5.66 18.87
C LEU A 26 -10.47 7.04 18.20
N ALA A 27 -9.51 7.87 18.61
CA ALA A 27 -9.29 9.17 17.98
C ALA A 27 -8.92 9.03 16.49
N ALA A 28 -8.04 8.07 16.15
CA ALA A 28 -7.69 7.77 14.76
C ALA A 28 -8.90 7.31 13.95
N LEU A 29 -9.71 6.41 14.49
CA LEU A 29 -10.93 5.92 13.85
C LEU A 29 -11.95 7.04 13.64
N LEU A 30 -12.17 7.89 14.65
CA LEU A 30 -13.09 9.02 14.56
C LEU A 30 -12.60 10.05 13.54
N ALA A 31 -11.31 10.34 13.49
CA ALA A 31 -10.73 11.21 12.47
C ALA A 31 -10.96 10.63 11.05
N LYS A 32 -10.67 9.33 10.86
CA LYS A 32 -10.92 8.64 9.57
C LYS A 32 -12.40 8.61 9.20
N ALA A 33 -13.28 8.32 10.15
CA ALA A 33 -14.72 8.32 9.96
C ALA A 33 -15.25 9.71 9.61
N THR A 34 -14.69 10.77 10.20
CA THR A 34 -15.03 12.16 9.89
C THR A 34 -14.66 12.49 8.45
N VAL A 35 -13.44 12.14 8.03
CA VAL A 35 -13.00 12.34 6.64
C VAL A 35 -13.88 11.54 5.68
N LEU A 36 -14.19 10.28 6.00
CA LEU A 36 -15.10 9.47 5.20
C LEU A 36 -16.48 10.12 5.11
N ALA A 37 -17.07 10.57 6.22
CA ALA A 37 -18.38 11.21 6.23
C ALA A 37 -18.40 12.52 5.42
N GLN A 38 -17.32 13.29 5.46
CA GLN A 38 -17.21 14.53 4.68
C GLN A 38 -17.05 14.27 3.17
N LEU A 39 -16.37 13.18 2.82
CA LEU A 39 -15.90 12.94 1.46
C LEU A 39 -16.63 11.79 0.74
N HIS A 40 -17.52 11.04 1.40
CA HIS A 40 -18.13 9.85 0.80
C HIS A 40 -18.93 10.16 -0.47
N ALA A 41 -19.50 11.36 -0.58
CA ALA A 41 -20.31 11.81 -1.71
C ALA A 41 -19.52 12.65 -2.72
N HIS A 42 -18.23 12.90 -2.48
CA HIS A 42 -17.45 13.78 -3.32
C HIS A 42 -17.24 13.16 -4.72
N PRO A 43 -17.54 13.87 -5.82
CA PRO A 43 -17.48 13.31 -7.19
C PRO A 43 -16.12 12.70 -7.54
N LEU A 44 -15.03 13.31 -7.10
CA LEU A 44 -13.66 12.82 -7.34
C LEU A 44 -13.32 11.49 -6.65
N LEU A 45 -14.14 11.03 -5.71
CA LEU A 45 -13.90 9.83 -4.90
C LEU A 45 -14.93 8.72 -5.17
N GLN A 46 -15.79 8.94 -6.18
CA GLN A 46 -16.67 7.91 -6.71
C GLN A 46 -15.91 7.05 -7.71
N PRO A 47 -16.22 5.75 -7.80
CA PRO A 47 -15.64 4.85 -8.79
C PRO A 47 -16.29 5.09 -10.18
N GLU A 48 -16.12 6.30 -10.71
CA GLU A 48 -16.70 6.73 -11.98
C GLU A 48 -15.63 7.43 -12.84
N GLY A 49 -15.91 7.64 -14.13
CA GLY A 49 -15.05 8.43 -15.01
C GLY A 49 -13.75 7.75 -15.45
N GLY A 50 -13.68 6.41 -15.40
CA GLY A 50 -12.51 5.64 -15.84
C GLY A 50 -11.33 5.66 -14.86
N LEU A 51 -11.57 6.01 -13.59
CA LEU A 51 -10.59 5.86 -12.52
C LEU A 51 -10.31 4.37 -12.24
N ASP A 52 -9.12 4.06 -11.72
CA ASP A 52 -8.76 2.69 -11.34
C ASP A 52 -9.79 2.05 -10.39
N SER A 53 -10.40 2.86 -9.52
CA SER A 53 -11.47 2.46 -8.61
C SER A 53 -12.69 1.85 -9.33
N ASP A 54 -13.04 2.32 -10.53
CA ASP A 54 -14.13 1.77 -11.34
C ASP A 54 -13.83 0.33 -11.76
N VAL A 55 -12.60 0.09 -12.23
CA VAL A 55 -12.14 -1.26 -12.62
C VAL A 55 -12.21 -2.21 -11.43
N TYR A 56 -11.70 -1.80 -10.27
CA TYR A 56 -11.75 -2.60 -9.05
C TYR A 56 -13.18 -2.93 -8.61
N VAL A 57 -14.07 -1.94 -8.60
CA VAL A 57 -15.47 -2.14 -8.19
C VAL A 57 -16.24 -3.03 -9.17
N ARG A 58 -16.05 -2.83 -10.47
CA ARG A 58 -16.70 -3.64 -11.51
C ARG A 58 -16.29 -5.11 -11.41
N LEU A 59 -14.99 -5.38 -11.32
CA LEU A 59 -14.45 -6.73 -11.17
C LEU A 59 -14.90 -7.37 -9.86
N ALA A 60 -14.89 -6.62 -8.75
CA ALA A 60 -15.36 -7.13 -7.46
C ALA A 60 -16.86 -7.48 -7.47
N ARG A 61 -17.70 -6.71 -8.18
CA ARG A 61 -19.12 -7.02 -8.37
C ARG A 61 -19.33 -8.28 -9.22
N GLN A 62 -18.52 -8.49 -10.26
CA GLN A 62 -18.56 -9.72 -11.06
C GLN A 62 -18.19 -10.95 -10.22
N ALA A 63 -17.11 -10.85 -9.44
CA ALA A 63 -16.70 -11.88 -8.49
C ALA A 63 -17.79 -12.19 -7.46
N ALA A 64 -18.39 -11.16 -6.86
CA ALA A 64 -19.49 -11.32 -5.92
C ALA A 64 -20.75 -11.94 -6.57
N GLY A 65 -20.92 -11.78 -7.88
CA GLY A 65 -21.98 -12.41 -8.68
C GLY A 65 -21.73 -13.87 -9.06
N GLY A 66 -20.58 -14.45 -8.68
CA GLY A 66 -20.25 -15.86 -8.89
C GLY A 66 -19.17 -16.13 -9.94
N ASP A 67 -18.71 -15.12 -10.69
CA ASP A 67 -17.57 -15.26 -11.61
C ASP A 67 -16.24 -15.01 -10.88
N TRP A 68 -15.77 -16.02 -10.16
CA TRP A 68 -14.53 -15.95 -9.38
C TRP A 68 -13.25 -16.06 -10.22
N LEU A 69 -13.34 -16.36 -11.52
CA LEU A 69 -12.16 -16.45 -12.39
C LEU A 69 -11.84 -15.10 -13.04
N LEU A 70 -12.85 -14.25 -13.27
CA LEU A 70 -12.76 -12.87 -13.80
C LEU A 70 -11.99 -12.72 -15.13
N GLY A 71 -11.55 -13.82 -15.73
CA GLY A 71 -10.79 -13.86 -16.96
C GLY A 71 -9.46 -13.09 -16.90
N HIS A 72 -9.04 -12.58 -18.05
CA HIS A 72 -7.74 -11.91 -18.21
C HIS A 72 -7.71 -10.52 -17.57
N GLU A 73 -8.87 -9.89 -17.34
CA GLU A 73 -9.02 -8.54 -16.78
C GLU A 73 -8.48 -8.47 -15.34
N ALA A 74 -8.58 -9.56 -14.57
CA ALA A 74 -8.07 -9.62 -13.20
C ALA A 74 -6.54 -9.49 -13.11
N TYR A 75 -5.79 -9.81 -14.17
CA TYR A 75 -4.33 -9.71 -14.16
C TYR A 75 -3.80 -8.29 -14.43
N PHE A 76 -4.66 -7.37 -14.90
CA PHE A 76 -4.26 -5.97 -15.13
C PHE A 76 -4.27 -5.14 -13.84
N VAL A 77 -4.98 -5.61 -12.82
CA VAL A 77 -5.09 -4.99 -11.50
C VAL A 77 -4.63 -5.95 -10.42
N SER A 78 -4.53 -5.48 -9.18
CA SER A 78 -4.20 -6.36 -8.04
C SER A 78 -5.34 -7.35 -7.78
N PRO A 79 -5.17 -8.67 -8.02
CA PRO A 79 -6.24 -9.64 -7.85
C PRO A 79 -6.68 -9.74 -6.39
N PHE A 80 -5.71 -9.61 -5.47
CA PHE A 80 -5.97 -9.63 -4.03
C PHE A 80 -7.01 -8.58 -3.62
N TYR A 81 -6.85 -7.34 -4.09
CA TYR A 81 -7.76 -6.26 -3.71
C TYR A 81 -9.16 -6.45 -4.31
N VAL A 82 -9.25 -7.00 -5.53
CA VAL A 82 -10.53 -7.37 -6.15
C VAL A 82 -11.28 -8.40 -5.30
N TYR A 83 -10.61 -9.48 -4.86
CA TYR A 83 -11.25 -10.49 -4.02
C TYR A 83 -11.59 -9.99 -2.61
N PHE A 84 -10.76 -9.10 -2.05
CA PHE A 84 -11.07 -8.42 -0.80
C PHE A 84 -12.38 -7.62 -0.92
N LEU A 85 -12.53 -6.80 -1.96
CA LEU A 85 -13.77 -6.05 -2.21
C LEU A 85 -14.95 -6.99 -2.49
N ALA A 86 -14.75 -8.06 -3.26
CA ALA A 86 -15.78 -9.03 -3.56
C ALA A 86 -16.34 -9.67 -2.28
N ALA A 87 -15.47 -10.07 -1.34
CA ALA A 87 -15.88 -10.60 -0.05
C ALA A 87 -16.74 -9.60 0.75
N VAL A 88 -16.34 -8.32 0.76
CA VAL A 88 -17.16 -7.27 1.40
C VAL A 88 -18.49 -7.10 0.69
N PHE A 89 -18.52 -7.12 -0.64
CA PHE A 89 -19.74 -6.95 -1.42
C PHE A 89 -20.72 -8.11 -1.27
N VAL A 90 -20.24 -9.35 -1.16
CA VAL A 90 -21.07 -10.51 -0.84
C VAL A 90 -21.77 -10.34 0.52
N LEU A 91 -21.06 -9.84 1.53
CA LEU A 91 -21.60 -9.66 2.88
C LEU A 91 -22.52 -8.45 3.04
N THR A 92 -22.36 -7.42 2.19
CA THR A 92 -22.99 -6.10 2.39
C THR A 92 -23.93 -5.69 1.26
N GLY A 93 -24.13 -6.55 0.25
CA GLY A 93 -24.96 -6.24 -0.90
C GLY A 93 -24.34 -5.19 -1.83
N SER A 94 -23.03 -5.29 -2.11
CA SER A 94 -22.27 -4.36 -2.98
C SER A 94 -22.18 -2.90 -2.51
N SER A 95 -22.21 -2.67 -1.20
CA SER A 95 -22.11 -1.32 -0.63
C SER A 95 -20.69 -0.77 -0.66
N LEU A 96 -20.50 0.34 -1.39
CA LEU A 96 -19.22 1.06 -1.45
C LEU A 96 -18.85 1.69 -0.11
N LEU A 97 -19.84 2.21 0.61
CA LEU A 97 -19.62 2.79 1.93
C LEU A 97 -19.11 1.73 2.89
N ALA A 98 -19.69 0.53 2.87
CA ALA A 98 -19.23 -0.57 3.71
C ALA A 98 -17.78 -0.96 3.42
N ALA A 99 -17.38 -1.02 2.14
CA ALA A 99 -15.99 -1.26 1.75
C ALA A 99 -15.04 -0.19 2.32
N LYS A 100 -15.38 1.11 2.16
CA LYS A 100 -14.60 2.21 2.74
C LYS A 100 -14.56 2.14 4.28
N THR A 101 -15.65 1.74 4.92
CA THR A 101 -15.70 1.54 6.38
C THR A 101 -14.76 0.42 6.83
N VAL A 102 -14.74 -0.72 6.14
CA VAL A 102 -13.79 -1.81 6.44
C VAL A 102 -12.35 -1.33 6.27
N GLN A 103 -12.07 -0.55 5.23
CA GLN A 103 -10.73 0.02 4.99
C GLN A 103 -10.25 0.92 6.12
N ILE A 104 -11.07 1.88 6.60
CA ILE A 104 -10.66 2.75 7.72
C ILE A 104 -10.49 1.98 9.04
N VAL A 105 -11.21 0.87 9.22
CA VAL A 105 -11.04 -0.02 10.37
C VAL A 105 -9.72 -0.76 10.29
N LEU A 106 -9.37 -1.32 9.12
CA LEU A 106 -8.05 -1.94 8.88
C LEU A 106 -6.92 -0.92 9.03
N GLY A 107 -7.10 0.30 8.52
CA GLY A 107 -6.17 1.41 8.71
C GLY A 107 -5.95 1.78 10.18
N THR A 108 -7.02 1.79 10.97
CA THR A 108 -6.93 1.97 12.43
C THR A 108 -6.20 0.80 13.09
N ALA A 109 -6.48 -0.44 12.67
CA ALA A 109 -5.76 -1.61 13.16
C ALA A 109 -4.25 -1.53 12.83
N ALA A 110 -3.87 -0.97 11.67
CA ALA A 110 -2.48 -0.71 11.30
C ALA A 110 -1.78 0.19 12.32
N VAL A 111 -2.43 1.28 12.76
CA VAL A 111 -1.91 2.15 13.83
C VAL A 111 -1.68 1.37 15.13
N GLY A 112 -2.60 0.46 15.49
CA GLY A 112 -2.47 -0.42 16.65
C GLY A 112 -1.28 -1.37 16.55
N LEU A 113 -1.06 -1.93 15.36
CA LEU A 113 0.07 -2.81 15.08
C LEU A 113 1.41 -2.04 15.12
N VAL A 114 1.45 -0.81 14.60
CA VAL A 114 2.64 0.07 14.70
C VAL A 114 2.95 0.38 16.17
N LEU A 115 1.94 0.75 16.97
CA LEU A 115 2.09 0.95 18.42
C LEU A 115 2.68 -0.27 19.10
N ALA A 116 2.11 -1.46 18.85
CA ALA A 116 2.54 -2.70 19.49
C ALA A 116 3.97 -3.10 19.08
N THR A 117 4.29 -2.97 17.80
CA THR A 117 5.61 -3.32 17.26
C THR A 117 6.70 -2.41 17.82
N THR A 118 6.46 -1.09 17.81
CA THR A 118 7.43 -0.11 18.32
C THR A 118 7.58 -0.18 19.84
N ASP A 119 6.51 -0.48 20.59
CA ASP A 119 6.58 -0.69 22.04
C ASP A 119 7.49 -1.86 22.40
N ALA A 120 7.38 -2.96 21.66
CA ALA A 120 8.19 -4.15 21.89
C ALA A 120 9.69 -3.93 21.63
N TRP A 121 10.06 -3.07 20.68
CA TRP A 121 11.46 -2.91 20.25
C TRP A 121 12.14 -1.66 20.81
N TYR A 122 11.40 -0.55 20.91
CA TYR A 122 11.93 0.78 21.24
C TYR A 122 11.32 1.37 22.51
N GLY A 123 10.35 0.67 23.12
CA GLY A 123 9.71 1.05 24.37
C GLY A 123 8.56 2.05 24.21
N ARG A 124 7.91 2.35 25.35
CA ARG A 124 6.61 3.03 25.41
C ARG A 124 6.59 4.42 24.77
N ARG A 125 7.62 5.25 24.99
CA ARG A 125 7.65 6.63 24.47
C ARG A 125 7.74 6.65 22.94
N ALA A 126 8.62 5.82 22.38
CA ALA A 126 8.78 5.70 20.94
C ALA A 126 7.49 5.17 20.29
N ALA A 127 6.84 4.20 20.92
CA ALA A 127 5.56 3.66 20.46
C ALA A 127 4.50 4.74 20.31
N TRP A 128 4.33 5.58 21.33
CA TRP A 128 3.35 6.66 21.32
C TRP A 128 3.61 7.68 20.22
N ILE A 129 4.87 8.08 20.02
CA ILE A 129 5.24 8.99 18.95
C ILE A 129 4.95 8.36 17.58
N ALA A 130 5.40 7.12 17.36
CA ALA A 130 5.17 6.40 16.11
C ALA A 130 3.68 6.19 15.80
N GLY A 131 2.89 5.80 16.81
CA GLY A 131 1.45 5.63 16.68
C GLY A 131 0.71 6.94 16.40
N ALA A 132 1.09 8.03 17.08
CA ALA A 132 0.53 9.36 16.82
C ALA A 132 0.86 9.84 15.41
N LEU A 133 2.11 9.66 14.96
CA LEU A 133 2.51 9.99 13.59
C LEU A 133 1.75 9.13 12.57
N ALA A 134 1.62 7.83 12.79
CA ALA A 134 0.85 6.94 11.91
C ALA A 134 -0.63 7.33 11.86
N ALA A 135 -1.24 7.70 12.99
CA ALA A 135 -2.63 8.16 13.05
C ALA A 135 -2.83 9.52 12.34
N ALA A 136 -1.86 10.42 12.46
CA ALA A 136 -1.90 11.77 11.88
C ALA A 136 -1.43 11.81 10.41
N THR A 137 -0.87 10.73 9.89
CA THR A 137 -0.43 10.63 8.50
C THR A 137 -1.67 10.59 7.60
N GLY A 138 -2.08 11.76 7.11
CA GLY A 138 -3.26 11.91 6.26
C GLY A 138 -3.24 11.03 5.00
N VAL A 139 -2.06 10.61 4.56
CA VAL A 139 -1.88 9.67 3.43
C VAL A 139 -2.59 8.33 3.67
N PHE A 140 -2.61 7.81 4.91
CA PHE A 140 -3.32 6.56 5.21
C PHE A 140 -4.82 6.76 5.01
N THR A 141 -5.37 7.77 5.68
CA THR A 141 -6.80 8.09 5.62
C THR A 141 -7.26 8.42 4.20
N PHE A 142 -6.44 9.14 3.42
CA PHE A 142 -6.75 9.47 2.04
C PHE A 142 -6.90 8.22 1.17
N ASN A 143 -5.95 7.28 1.24
CA ASN A 143 -6.03 6.04 0.49
C ASN A 143 -7.19 5.15 0.96
N GLU A 144 -7.51 5.14 2.26
CA GLU A 144 -8.62 4.35 2.82
C GLU A 144 -10.02 4.85 2.44
N VAL A 145 -10.17 6.13 2.11
CA VAL A 145 -11.45 6.70 1.63
C VAL A 145 -11.62 6.50 0.11
N LEU A 146 -10.53 6.18 -0.58
CA LEU A 146 -10.51 5.72 -1.95
C LEU A 146 -10.67 4.19 -2.04
N LEU A 147 -11.17 3.69 -3.17
CA LEU A 147 -11.29 2.25 -3.42
C LEU A 147 -10.09 1.76 -4.24
N LEU A 148 -8.90 1.85 -3.64
CA LEU A 148 -7.64 1.42 -4.23
C LEU A 148 -6.95 0.37 -3.34
N GLN A 149 -6.09 -0.44 -3.97
CA GLN A 149 -5.23 -1.40 -3.27
C GLN A 149 -4.37 -0.75 -2.18
N SER A 150 -3.95 0.50 -2.37
CA SER A 150 -3.14 1.25 -1.39
C SER A 150 -3.85 1.46 -0.05
N ALA A 151 -5.16 1.27 0.04
CA ALA A 151 -5.93 1.36 1.27
C ALA A 151 -5.55 0.26 2.29
N VAL A 152 -5.16 -0.92 1.82
CA VAL A 152 -4.88 -2.09 2.67
C VAL A 152 -3.38 -2.29 2.94
N ASP A 153 -2.51 -1.65 2.15
CA ASP A 153 -1.05 -1.75 2.28
C ASP A 153 -0.52 -1.38 3.67
N PRO A 154 -0.97 -0.29 4.34
CA PRO A 154 -0.49 0.04 5.67
C PRO A 154 -0.79 -1.05 6.70
N PHE A 155 -1.98 -1.66 6.61
CA PHE A 155 -2.39 -2.74 7.49
C PHE A 155 -1.55 -3.99 7.26
N LEU A 156 -1.43 -4.45 6.02
CA LEU A 156 -0.66 -5.65 5.68
C LEU A 156 0.82 -5.50 6.04
N THR A 157 1.40 -4.33 5.78
CA THR A 157 2.78 -4.02 6.12
C THR A 157 2.98 -4.00 7.64
N ALA A 158 2.10 -3.31 8.38
CA ALA A 158 2.18 -3.27 9.85
C ALA A 158 1.97 -4.65 10.47
N LEU A 159 1.08 -5.48 9.90
CA LEU A 159 0.85 -6.85 10.34
C LEU A 159 2.07 -7.72 10.09
N ALA A 160 2.68 -7.65 8.90
CA ALA A 160 3.88 -8.40 8.57
C ALA A 160 5.04 -8.03 9.52
N LEU A 161 5.25 -6.74 9.78
CA LEU A 161 6.27 -6.25 10.71
C LEU A 161 5.99 -6.71 12.15
N TYR A 162 4.73 -6.66 12.59
CA TYR A 162 4.33 -7.13 13.91
C TYR A 162 4.57 -8.64 14.08
N LEU A 163 4.19 -9.44 13.09
CA LEU A 163 4.41 -10.89 13.09
C LEU A 163 5.91 -11.23 13.07
N LEU A 164 6.69 -10.52 12.26
CA LEU A 164 8.15 -10.66 12.22
C LEU A 164 8.78 -10.30 13.57
N ALA A 165 8.36 -9.20 14.18
CA ALA A 165 8.80 -8.78 15.49
C ALA A 165 8.51 -9.84 16.57
N ARG A 166 7.33 -10.47 16.51
CA ARG A 166 6.97 -11.58 17.41
C ARG A 166 7.79 -12.83 17.17
N ALA A 167 8.01 -13.20 15.91
CA ALA A 167 8.80 -14.37 15.56
C ALA A 167 10.24 -14.22 16.07
N LEU A 168 10.86 -13.06 15.83
CA LEU A 168 12.21 -12.76 16.30
C LEU A 168 12.32 -12.72 17.84
N GLY A 169 11.30 -12.19 18.52
CA GLY A 169 11.20 -12.21 19.98
C GLY A 169 11.03 -13.62 20.56
N ALA A 170 10.32 -14.50 19.85
CA ALA A 170 10.11 -15.90 20.25
C ALA A 170 11.35 -16.78 20.03
N SER A 171 12.24 -16.45 19.09
CA SER A 171 13.50 -17.19 18.87
C SER A 171 14.58 -16.95 19.94
N GLY A 172 14.33 -16.10 20.93
CA GLY A 172 15.23 -15.82 22.05
C GLY A 172 15.18 -16.81 23.22
N HIS A 173 14.60 -18.01 23.07
CA HIS A 173 14.53 -19.01 24.14
C HIS A 173 15.86 -19.76 24.31
N GLU A 174 16.81 -19.14 25.01
CA GLU A 174 17.61 -19.88 26.00
C GLU A 174 16.76 -19.93 27.28
N PRO A 175 16.38 -21.10 27.81
CA PRO A 175 15.71 -21.21 29.09
C PRO A 175 16.75 -20.96 30.20
N ALA A 176 17.19 -19.70 30.33
CA ALA A 176 18.02 -19.27 31.44
C ALA A 176 17.13 -19.19 32.69
N GLN A 177 17.06 -20.30 33.41
CA GLN A 177 16.68 -20.32 34.81
C GLN A 177 17.40 -19.16 35.52
N ARG A 178 16.65 -18.24 36.09
CA ARG A 178 17.15 -17.31 37.09
C ARG A 178 16.23 -17.32 38.29
N PRO A 179 16.71 -17.70 39.48
CA PRO A 179 16.30 -17.05 40.69
C PRO A 179 17.16 -15.79 40.93
N GLY A 180 16.54 -14.74 41.46
CA GLY A 180 17.27 -13.72 42.23
C GLY A 180 17.41 -12.34 41.61
N LEU A 181 16.45 -11.48 41.94
CA LEU A 181 16.61 -10.14 42.54
C LEU A 181 17.71 -9.20 41.99
N GLY A 182 17.27 -8.05 41.49
CA GLY A 182 18.13 -6.88 41.32
C GLY A 182 17.61 -5.95 40.23
N GLY A 183 16.94 -4.87 40.63
CA GLY A 183 16.39 -3.87 39.72
C GLY A 183 17.44 -3.25 38.80
N GLY A 184 17.05 -3.08 37.55
CA GLY A 184 17.86 -2.42 36.52
C GLY A 184 17.23 -2.70 35.17
N GLY A 185 16.46 -1.74 34.66
CA GLY A 185 15.81 -1.83 33.36
C GLY A 185 16.85 -2.11 32.27
N ARG A 186 16.91 -3.36 31.82
CA ARG A 186 17.70 -3.77 30.67
C ARG A 186 16.86 -3.48 29.42
N PRO A 187 17.28 -2.62 28.49
CA PRO A 187 16.64 -2.55 27.18
C PRO A 187 16.70 -3.94 26.52
N PRO A 188 15.75 -4.27 25.64
CA PRO A 188 15.73 -5.57 24.97
C PRO A 188 17.09 -5.85 24.33
N PRO A 189 17.53 -7.13 24.31
CA PRO A 189 18.80 -7.49 23.70
C PRO A 189 18.76 -7.01 22.25
N ARG A 190 19.61 -6.03 21.92
CA ARG A 190 19.84 -5.66 20.53
C ARG A 190 20.23 -6.95 19.80
N PRO A 191 19.65 -7.26 18.63
CA PRO A 191 20.13 -8.36 17.82
C PRO A 191 21.63 -8.14 17.62
N ARG A 192 22.44 -9.08 18.14
CA ARG A 192 23.88 -9.05 17.92
C ARG A 192 24.07 -9.22 16.41
N PRO A 193 24.76 -8.30 15.71
CA PRO A 193 25.22 -8.61 14.36
C PRO A 193 26.02 -9.91 14.48
N THR A 194 25.62 -10.91 13.69
CA THR A 194 26.37 -12.17 13.64
C THR A 194 27.80 -11.85 13.18
N LEU A 195 28.77 -12.69 13.54
CA LEU A 195 30.17 -12.52 13.13
C LEU A 195 30.36 -12.41 11.60
N ALA A 196 29.33 -12.74 10.80
CA ALA A 196 29.28 -12.49 9.37
C ALA A 196 29.12 -10.99 9.02
N ASP A 197 28.32 -10.23 9.77
CA ASP A 197 28.11 -8.79 9.58
C ASP A 197 29.34 -7.96 10.01
N GLU A 198 30.05 -8.39 11.06
CA GLU A 198 31.30 -7.73 11.46
C GLU A 198 32.41 -7.88 10.40
N ARG A 199 32.41 -8.97 9.62
CA ARG A 199 33.34 -9.15 8.49
C ARG A 199 32.95 -8.34 7.27
N ALA A 200 31.67 -8.00 7.10
CA ALA A 200 31.20 -7.11 6.04
C ALA A 200 31.45 -5.63 6.38
N ALA A 201 31.37 -5.24 7.65
CA ALA A 201 31.58 -3.86 8.10
C ALA A 201 33.06 -3.51 8.36
N ARG A 202 33.90 -4.46 8.80
CA ARG A 202 35.34 -4.25 8.98
C ARG A 202 36.11 -4.55 7.69
N GLY A 203 36.01 -3.61 6.75
CA GLY A 203 36.99 -3.31 5.71
C GLY A 203 37.93 -4.44 5.28
N GLY A 204 37.47 -5.30 4.37
CA GLY A 204 38.37 -5.83 3.35
C GLY A 204 38.80 -4.66 2.44
N PRO A 205 40.08 -4.58 2.02
CA PRO A 205 40.56 -3.43 1.27
C PRO A 205 39.73 -3.29 -0.01
N TRP A 206 39.02 -2.15 -0.12
CA TRP A 206 38.43 -1.68 -1.37
C TRP A 206 39.52 -1.67 -2.43
N ARG A 207 39.60 -2.73 -3.22
CA ARG A 207 40.40 -2.76 -4.43
C ARG A 207 39.80 -1.69 -5.34
N ARG A 208 40.48 -0.54 -5.42
CA ARG A 208 40.17 0.50 -6.41
C ARG A 208 39.99 -0.20 -7.76
N PRO A 209 38.92 0.11 -8.52
CA PRO A 209 38.81 -0.38 -9.88
C PRO A 209 40.09 0.03 -10.62
N ARG A 210 40.86 -0.96 -11.10
CA ARG A 210 42.05 -0.65 -11.92
C ARG A 210 41.59 0.23 -13.08
N PRO A 211 42.30 1.33 -13.40
CA PRO A 211 42.00 2.08 -14.61
C PRO A 211 42.09 1.13 -15.79
N ARG A 212 41.01 1.05 -16.58
CA ARG A 212 41.00 0.29 -17.82
C ARG A 212 42.17 0.78 -18.68
N PRO A 213 42.96 -0.11 -19.32
CA PRO A 213 43.95 0.33 -20.30
C PRO A 213 43.25 1.19 -21.34
N ARG A 214 43.81 2.35 -21.67
CA ARG A 214 43.38 3.14 -22.82
C ARG A 214 43.29 2.19 -24.01
N ALA A 215 42.08 1.98 -24.51
CA ALA A 215 41.89 1.29 -25.77
C ALA A 215 42.71 2.03 -26.82
N GLY A 216 43.73 1.35 -27.34
CA GLY A 216 44.43 1.77 -28.54
C GLY A 216 43.41 2.04 -29.63
N ARG A 217 43.73 3.04 -30.45
CA ARG A 217 42.96 3.47 -31.63
C ARG A 217 42.34 2.27 -32.34
N ALA A 218 41.00 2.23 -32.39
CA ALA A 218 40.31 1.34 -33.30
C ALA A 218 40.68 1.71 -34.75
N PRO A 219 40.96 0.73 -35.63
CA PRO A 219 41.19 1.01 -37.04
C PRO A 219 39.91 1.58 -37.67
N GLN A 220 40.07 2.66 -38.41
CA GLN A 220 39.04 3.30 -39.22
C GLN A 220 38.57 2.31 -40.31
N PRO A 221 37.28 1.95 -40.40
CA PRO A 221 36.81 1.17 -41.54
C PRO A 221 36.75 2.08 -42.78
N ARG A 222 37.75 1.91 -43.66
CA ARG A 222 37.67 2.31 -45.06
C ARG A 222 36.58 1.47 -45.75
N GLY A 223 35.81 2.12 -46.62
CA GLY A 223 35.06 1.44 -47.67
C GLY A 223 33.56 1.59 -47.52
N GLY A 224 32.99 2.55 -48.25
CA GLY A 224 31.56 2.71 -48.40
C GLY A 224 30.90 1.46 -49.00
N ARG A 225 29.81 1.04 -48.39
CA ARG A 225 28.70 0.40 -49.10
C ARG A 225 27.48 1.28 -48.89
N ARG A 226 27.00 1.86 -50.00
CA ARG A 226 25.74 2.58 -50.07
C ARG A 226 24.63 1.67 -49.52
N MET A 227 23.90 2.14 -48.51
CA MET A 227 22.66 1.50 -48.09
C MET A 227 21.62 1.65 -49.21
N ASP A 228 21.04 0.53 -49.63
CA ASP A 228 19.99 0.45 -50.63
C ASP A 228 18.68 1.04 -50.06
N PRO A 229 18.09 2.10 -50.66
CA PRO A 229 16.85 2.72 -50.21
C PRO A 229 15.61 1.80 -50.25
N ARG A 230 15.74 0.59 -50.80
CA ARG A 230 14.62 -0.35 -51.00
C ARG A 230 14.30 -1.24 -49.79
N LEU A 231 15.06 -1.15 -48.69
CA LEU A 231 14.87 -1.98 -47.49
C LEU A 231 14.06 -1.32 -46.36
N LEU A 232 13.46 -0.16 -46.61
CA LEU A 232 12.46 0.44 -45.71
C LEU A 232 11.15 0.62 -46.49
N PRO A 233 10.18 -0.29 -46.33
CA PRO A 233 8.98 0.15 -45.61
C PRO A 233 8.20 -1.00 -44.94
N ARG A 234 8.11 -1.02 -43.60
CA ARG A 234 7.02 -1.75 -42.91
C ARG A 234 6.37 -1.00 -41.75
N ARG A 235 6.97 0.09 -41.27
CA ARG A 235 6.41 0.88 -40.16
C ARG A 235 5.39 1.94 -40.60
N ALA A 236 5.59 2.56 -41.78
CA ALA A 236 4.68 3.58 -42.29
C ALA A 236 3.34 2.99 -42.77
N GLU A 237 3.35 1.78 -43.33
CA GLU A 237 2.14 1.13 -43.83
C GLU A 237 1.25 0.59 -42.69
N PHE A 238 1.86 0.16 -41.58
CA PHE A 238 1.13 -0.27 -40.37
C PHE A 238 0.37 0.89 -39.72
N LEU A 239 1.00 2.07 -39.60
CA LEU A 239 0.37 3.27 -39.07
C LEU A 239 -0.77 3.77 -39.99
N ARG A 240 -0.59 3.67 -41.32
CA ARG A 240 -1.64 4.05 -42.29
C ARG A 240 -2.85 3.12 -42.25
N ARG A 241 -2.67 1.82 -41.99
CA ARG A 241 -3.77 0.86 -41.83
C ARG A 241 -4.54 1.03 -40.50
N GLN A 242 -3.87 1.42 -39.41
CA GLN A 242 -4.56 1.75 -38.16
C GLN A 242 -5.42 3.02 -38.29
N GLN A 243 -4.91 4.05 -38.98
CA GLN A 243 -5.64 5.30 -39.18
C GLN A 243 -6.89 5.14 -40.07
N LEU A 244 -6.88 4.19 -41.01
CA LEU A 244 -8.03 3.89 -41.87
C LEU A 244 -9.11 3.02 -41.18
N ARG A 245 -8.75 2.20 -40.19
CA ARG A 245 -9.73 1.46 -39.38
C ARG A 245 -10.51 2.37 -38.43
N GLY A 246 -9.86 3.37 -37.82
CA GLY A 246 -10.53 4.32 -36.92
C GLY A 246 -11.53 5.28 -37.58
N ARG A 247 -11.59 5.34 -38.91
CA ARG A 247 -12.52 6.21 -39.66
C ARG A 247 -13.80 5.52 -40.15
N ARG A 248 -13.92 4.19 -40.04
CA ARG A 248 -15.11 3.45 -40.49
C ARG A 248 -16.22 3.36 -39.44
N ASP A 249 -15.94 3.68 -38.18
CA ASP A 249 -16.88 3.49 -37.07
C ASP A 249 -17.50 4.80 -36.53
N LEU A 250 -17.48 5.88 -37.33
CA LEU A 250 -18.28 7.06 -37.01
C LEU A 250 -19.72 6.84 -37.47
N PRO A 251 -20.73 6.82 -36.57
CA PRO A 251 -22.11 6.83 -36.99
C PRO A 251 -22.40 8.12 -37.75
N GLN A 252 -22.90 8.00 -38.98
CA GLN A 252 -23.43 9.12 -39.76
C GLN A 252 -24.53 9.78 -38.93
N ARG A 253 -24.22 10.92 -38.30
CA ARG A 253 -25.25 11.82 -37.75
C ARG A 253 -26.04 12.38 -38.93
N ALA A 254 -27.19 11.77 -39.16
CA ALA A 254 -28.24 12.28 -40.03
C ALA A 254 -28.55 13.73 -39.66
N GLY A 255 -28.56 14.60 -40.66
CA GLY A 255 -28.77 16.02 -40.50
C GLY A 255 -30.18 16.34 -40.01
N HIS A 256 -30.29 16.85 -38.80
CA HIS A 256 -31.48 17.54 -38.34
C HIS A 256 -31.35 19.03 -38.67
N ARG A 257 -31.98 19.45 -39.78
CA ARG A 257 -32.22 20.87 -40.07
C ARG A 257 -33.20 21.44 -39.03
N PRO A 258 -32.93 22.60 -38.40
CA PRO A 258 -33.95 23.30 -37.63
C PRO A 258 -34.94 23.97 -38.59
N ARG A 259 -36.22 23.60 -38.49
CA ARG A 259 -37.32 24.29 -39.17
C ARG A 259 -37.55 25.64 -38.47
N HIS A 260 -37.31 26.73 -39.18
CA HIS A 260 -37.77 28.07 -38.81
C HIS A 260 -39.30 28.06 -38.65
N ARG A 261 -39.79 28.30 -37.42
CA ARG A 261 -41.17 28.74 -37.18
C ARG A 261 -41.22 30.25 -37.38
N ARG A 262 -41.99 30.70 -38.38
CA ARG A 262 -42.51 32.07 -38.44
C ARG A 262 -43.61 32.22 -37.37
N PRO A 263 -43.71 33.35 -36.66
CA PRO A 263 -44.92 33.74 -35.99
C PRO A 263 -45.77 34.64 -36.89
N GLY A 264 -47.08 34.42 -36.84
CA GLY A 264 -48.16 35.31 -37.27
C GLY A 264 -49.47 34.73 -36.72
N PRO A 265 -50.57 35.48 -36.68
CA PRO A 265 -50.76 36.88 -37.09
C PRO A 265 -50.46 37.90 -35.98
#